data_AF-A0A9Q2ETG6-F1
#
_entry.id   AF-A0A9Q2ETG6-F1
#
_cell.length_a   1.000
_cell.length_b   1.000
_cell.length_c   1.000
_cell.angle_alpha   90.00
_cell.angle_beta   90.00
_cell.angle_gamma   90.00
#
_symmetry.space_group_name_H-M   'P 1'
#
loop_
_entity.id
_entity.type
_entity.pdbx_description
1 polymer ?
#
loop_
_entity_poly.entity_id
_entity_poly.type
_entity_poly.pdbx_seq_one_letter_code
_entity_poly.pdbx_strand_id
1 'polypeptide(L)'
;LQRDLKNIQGKLIIGQSYTPSDIFDSVRFTGVSISSEDNMLPDSLRGFAPTVKGIANSTSQVTIRQNNIIIYQTTVPPGPFVINDLYPTSASGELNITIRESDGSERTFTQAFSNVPIMQREGQVRYFVSSGKTRNSTDDGKQPFFAQGTMLYGMPHDITLYGGLLYADFYQAVNAGVGMSLGNFGSVSTDITQSQTKFDEENEGNKQGQSIRFLYSKTISTTNSIITLAGYRYSTKDFFSFNDALDAQRAFDNPDESDYFSKKSKFQLVFQQNLMNGDLGTLSLSGYQQDYWNQEGKEKNISASYSKSMEYFNFILTYSNTRSLSYHSSTDEQISINITIPLSRWYKNTYASSYFSQDNKGNIRSQAGINGTLLEDQNLQYNIYTGYGNHGAGNNGMASLDYLGASAESNVGYSYAKNSKQINYG
;
A
#
# COMPACT_ATOMS: atom_id res chain seq x y z
N LEU A 1 9.36 11.77 -21.75
CA LEU A 1 8.29 12.65 -22.28
C LEU A 1 6.96 12.19 -21.72
N GLN A 2 6.13 13.11 -21.24
CA GLN A 2 4.77 12.82 -20.75
C GLN A 2 3.78 13.75 -21.43
N ARG A 3 2.60 13.24 -21.79
CA ARG A 3 1.52 14.03 -22.40
C ARG A 3 0.16 13.52 -21.95
N ASP A 4 -0.69 14.44 -21.53
CA ASP A 4 -2.08 14.17 -21.19
C ASP A 4 -2.96 14.07 -22.43
N LEU A 5 -3.83 13.06 -22.46
CA LEU A 5 -4.75 12.72 -23.54
C LEU A 5 -6.19 12.83 -23.05
N LYS A 6 -6.73 14.05 -23.09
CA LYS A 6 -8.07 14.39 -22.56
C LYS A 6 -9.20 13.52 -23.10
N ASN A 7 -9.16 13.18 -24.39
CA ASN A 7 -10.25 12.44 -25.07
C ASN A 7 -10.46 11.01 -24.52
N ILE A 8 -9.43 10.43 -23.91
CA ILE A 8 -9.49 9.10 -23.31
C ILE A 8 -9.27 9.15 -21.79
N GLN A 9 -9.28 10.35 -21.19
CA GLN A 9 -8.97 10.59 -19.78
C GLN A 9 -7.69 9.87 -19.35
N GLY A 10 -6.67 9.91 -20.21
CA GLY A 10 -5.48 9.11 -20.06
C GLY A 10 -4.20 9.91 -20.21
N LYS A 11 -3.08 9.25 -19.94
CA LYS A 11 -1.73 9.81 -19.98
C LYS A 11 -0.84 8.93 -20.84
N LEU A 12 -0.15 9.55 -21.78
CA LEU A 12 0.89 8.95 -22.62
C LEU A 12 2.25 9.22 -22.00
N ILE A 13 3.03 8.17 -21.78
CA ILE A 13 4.44 8.27 -21.36
C ILE A 13 5.31 7.61 -22.44
N ILE A 14 6.33 8.33 -22.87
CA ILE A 14 7.38 7.82 -23.77
C ILE A 14 8.73 8.00 -23.06
N GLY A 15 9.44 6.89 -22.87
CA GLY A 15 10.71 6.84 -22.17
C GLY A 15 10.72 5.76 -21.10
N GLN A 16 11.36 6.05 -19.98
CA GLN A 16 11.50 5.12 -18.86
C GLN A 16 10.30 5.23 -17.92
N SER A 17 9.68 4.11 -17.59
CA SER A 17 8.51 4.06 -16.70
C SER A 17 8.43 2.69 -15.99
N TYR A 18 7.34 2.48 -15.25
CA TYR A 18 6.96 1.23 -14.60
C TYR A 18 5.51 0.87 -14.91
N THR A 19 5.20 -0.42 -14.96
CA THR A 19 3.81 -0.90 -15.09
C THR A 19 3.12 -0.92 -13.72
N PRO A 20 1.79 -0.70 -13.66
CA PRO A 20 1.04 -0.78 -12.41
C PRO A 20 0.97 -2.23 -11.91
N SER A 21 0.91 -2.40 -10.59
CA SER A 21 0.90 -3.72 -9.93
C SER A 21 -0.50 -4.21 -9.51
N ASP A 22 -1.54 -3.72 -10.18
CA ASP A 22 -2.93 -4.06 -9.85
C ASP A 22 -3.22 -5.55 -10.17
N ILE A 23 -2.74 -6.02 -11.32
CA ILE A 23 -2.99 -7.37 -11.86
C ILE A 23 -1.70 -8.20 -11.90
N PHE A 24 -0.73 -7.79 -12.72
CA PHE A 24 0.60 -8.41 -12.79
C PHE A 24 1.57 -7.72 -11.84
N ASP A 25 2.72 -8.33 -11.56
CA ASP A 25 3.78 -7.68 -10.80
C ASP A 25 4.38 -6.51 -11.61
N SER A 26 4.83 -5.45 -10.94
CA SER A 26 5.34 -4.24 -11.62
C SER A 26 6.64 -4.53 -12.37
N VAL A 27 6.73 -4.03 -13.59
CA VAL A 27 7.87 -4.18 -14.48
C VAL A 27 8.42 -2.80 -14.81
N ARG A 28 9.73 -2.61 -14.65
CA ARG A 28 10.41 -1.40 -15.12
C ARG A 28 10.74 -1.57 -16.60
N PHE A 29 10.50 -0.53 -17.40
CA PHE A 29 10.70 -0.62 -18.84
C PHE A 29 11.11 0.71 -19.48
N THR A 30 11.64 0.61 -20.69
CA THR A 30 11.83 1.74 -21.61
C THR A 30 10.97 1.52 -22.85
N GLY A 31 10.04 2.42 -23.12
CA GLY A 31 9.12 2.29 -24.24
C GLY A 31 7.99 3.31 -24.21
N VAL A 32 6.79 2.85 -24.55
CA VAL A 32 5.58 3.66 -24.61
C VAL A 32 4.51 3.04 -23.72
N SER A 33 3.78 3.87 -22.97
CA SER A 33 2.58 3.44 -22.26
C SER A 33 1.47 4.47 -22.35
N ILE A 34 0.24 3.98 -22.35
CA ILE A 34 -0.99 4.75 -22.23
C ILE A 34 -1.74 4.18 -21.04
N SER A 35 -2.09 5.03 -20.08
CA SER A 35 -2.87 4.66 -18.90
C SER A 35 -4.05 5.60 -18.71
N SER A 36 -5.12 5.16 -18.07
CA SER A 36 -6.09 6.10 -17.51
C SER A 36 -5.43 6.94 -16.40
N GLU A 37 -5.92 8.16 -16.20
CA GLU A 37 -5.43 9.09 -15.18
C GLU A 37 -6.58 9.55 -14.28
N ASP A 38 -6.66 8.99 -13.07
CA ASP A 38 -7.74 9.28 -12.13
C ASP A 38 -7.77 10.75 -11.71
N ASN A 39 -6.63 11.46 -11.79
CA ASN A 39 -6.57 12.89 -11.51
C ASN A 39 -7.30 13.76 -12.56
N MET A 40 -7.63 13.21 -13.72
CA MET A 40 -8.50 13.87 -14.70
C MET A 40 -9.98 13.78 -14.34
N LEU A 41 -10.35 12.93 -13.38
CA LEU A 41 -11.70 12.88 -12.84
C LEU A 41 -11.89 13.98 -11.77
N PRO A 42 -13.12 14.54 -11.66
CA PRO A 42 -13.51 15.33 -10.50
C PRO A 42 -13.17 14.60 -9.20
N ASP A 43 -12.76 15.34 -8.17
CA ASP A 43 -12.34 14.78 -6.89
C ASP A 43 -13.41 13.86 -6.26
N SER A 44 -14.69 14.16 -6.51
CA SER A 44 -15.83 13.35 -6.07
C SER A 44 -15.96 11.99 -6.77
N LEU A 45 -15.27 11.78 -7.90
CA LEU A 45 -15.31 10.55 -8.69
C LEU A 45 -14.01 9.73 -8.58
N ARG A 46 -13.01 10.20 -7.83
CA ARG A 46 -11.77 9.46 -7.60
C ARG A 46 -12.00 8.31 -6.62
N GLY A 47 -11.29 7.20 -6.83
CA GLY A 47 -11.38 6.01 -5.98
C GLY A 47 -12.76 5.37 -5.93
N PHE A 48 -12.89 4.30 -5.14
CA PHE A 48 -14.17 3.63 -4.94
C PHE A 48 -15.01 4.33 -3.86
N ALA A 49 -16.24 4.70 -4.23
CA ALA A 49 -17.35 4.96 -3.32
C ALA A 49 -18.60 4.24 -3.87
N PRO A 50 -19.47 3.69 -3.02
CA PRO A 50 -20.65 2.96 -3.47
C PRO A 50 -21.64 3.91 -4.18
N THR A 51 -22.37 3.38 -5.16
CA THR A 51 -23.48 4.12 -5.77
C THR A 51 -24.72 3.97 -4.91
N VAL A 52 -25.33 5.08 -4.48
CA VAL A 52 -26.57 5.06 -3.69
C VAL A 52 -27.75 5.16 -4.64
N LYS A 53 -28.63 4.14 -4.62
CA LYS A 53 -29.86 4.09 -5.42
C LYS A 53 -31.07 4.12 -4.47
N GLY A 54 -32.09 4.90 -4.82
CA GLY A 54 -33.31 5.03 -4.02
C GLY A 54 -34.50 5.53 -4.82
N ILE A 55 -35.66 5.63 -4.17
CA ILE A 55 -36.89 6.18 -4.77
C ILE A 55 -37.42 7.26 -3.83
N ALA A 56 -37.63 8.46 -4.35
CA ALA A 56 -38.31 9.56 -3.68
C ALA A 56 -39.77 9.62 -4.15
N ASN A 57 -40.72 9.81 -3.23
CA ASN A 57 -42.14 9.91 -3.61
C ASN A 57 -42.54 11.35 -3.99
N SER A 58 -41.75 12.33 -3.56
CA SER A 58 -41.94 13.75 -3.80
C SER A 58 -40.60 14.45 -4.05
N THR A 59 -40.58 15.78 -4.07
CA THR A 59 -39.30 16.52 -4.09
C THR A 59 -38.66 16.37 -2.72
N SER A 60 -37.56 15.63 -2.66
CA SER A 60 -37.00 15.13 -1.41
C SER A 60 -35.57 15.58 -1.21
N GLN A 61 -35.19 15.83 0.04
CA GLN A 61 -33.81 16.08 0.42
C GLN A 61 -33.16 14.76 0.84
N VAL A 62 -32.10 14.36 0.14
CA VAL A 62 -31.30 13.17 0.46
C VAL A 62 -30.07 13.64 1.23
N THR A 63 -29.92 13.14 2.45
CA THR A 63 -28.78 13.41 3.34
C THR A 63 -28.05 12.10 3.61
N ILE A 64 -26.75 12.06 3.34
CA ILE A 64 -25.90 10.90 3.57
C ILE A 64 -24.92 11.23 4.69
N ARG A 65 -24.93 10.40 5.73
CA ARG A 65 -24.07 10.53 6.90
C ARG A 65 -23.12 9.35 7.01
N GLN A 66 -21.90 9.61 7.46
CA GLN A 66 -20.94 8.59 7.88
C GLN A 66 -20.41 8.98 9.26
N ASN A 67 -20.42 8.05 10.21
CA ASN A 67 -20.04 8.31 11.61
C ASN A 67 -20.75 9.55 12.20
N ASN A 68 -22.06 9.67 11.95
CA ASN A 68 -22.90 10.81 12.35
C ASN A 68 -22.55 12.19 11.72
N ILE A 69 -21.57 12.27 10.81
CA ILE A 69 -21.21 13.49 10.08
C ILE A 69 -21.90 13.47 8.71
N ILE A 70 -22.51 14.59 8.31
CA ILE A 70 -23.09 14.74 6.96
C ILE A 70 -21.94 14.86 5.96
N ILE A 71 -21.82 13.88 5.06
CA ILE A 71 -20.80 13.85 4.01
C ILE A 71 -21.34 14.29 2.65
N TYR A 72 -22.67 14.22 2.46
CA TYR A 72 -23.32 14.61 1.21
C TYR A 72 -24.79 14.99 1.49
N GLN A 73 -25.27 16.04 0.83
CA GLN A 73 -26.66 16.50 0.95
C GLN A 73 -27.11 17.14 -0.36
N THR A 74 -28.19 16.64 -0.94
CA THR A 74 -28.74 17.16 -2.21
C THR A 74 -30.27 17.05 -2.23
N THR A 75 -30.91 17.72 -3.17
CA THR A 75 -32.36 17.62 -3.43
C THR A 75 -32.59 16.84 -4.71
N VAL A 76 -33.48 15.83 -4.67
CA VAL A 76 -33.83 14.98 -5.80
C VAL A 76 -35.30 15.17 -6.19
N PRO A 77 -35.64 15.09 -7.49
CA PRO A 77 -37.03 15.12 -7.94
C PRO A 77 -37.78 13.84 -7.53
N PRO A 78 -39.13 13.84 -7.58
CA PRO A 78 -39.93 12.64 -7.38
C PRO A 78 -39.57 11.55 -8.40
N GLY A 79 -39.39 10.31 -7.92
CA GLY A 79 -39.04 9.15 -8.72
C GLY A 79 -37.74 8.46 -8.26
N PRO A 80 -37.26 7.47 -9.04
CA PRO A 80 -35.99 6.82 -8.77
C PRO A 80 -34.82 7.80 -8.95
N PHE A 81 -33.85 7.75 -8.05
CA PHE A 81 -32.63 8.56 -8.10
C PHE A 81 -31.38 7.71 -7.92
N VAL A 82 -30.26 8.22 -8.42
CA VAL A 82 -28.93 7.63 -8.32
C VAL A 82 -27.94 8.71 -7.91
N ILE A 83 -27.19 8.47 -6.83
CA ILE A 83 -26.09 9.33 -6.36
C ILE A 83 -24.79 8.55 -6.57
N ASN A 84 -23.95 9.03 -7.47
CA ASN A 84 -22.67 8.40 -7.87
C ASN A 84 -21.46 9.33 -7.69
N ASP A 85 -21.67 10.54 -7.17
CA ASP A 85 -20.71 11.62 -6.95
C ASP A 85 -20.33 11.77 -5.47
N LEU A 86 -20.39 10.69 -4.69
CA LEU A 86 -19.89 10.65 -3.32
C LEU A 86 -18.37 10.75 -3.29
N TYR A 87 -17.82 11.66 -2.49
CA TYR A 87 -16.37 11.72 -2.26
C TYR A 87 -15.88 10.39 -1.66
N PRO A 88 -14.74 9.86 -2.15
CA PRO A 88 -14.14 8.67 -1.55
C PRO A 88 -13.72 8.99 -0.12
N THR A 89 -14.28 8.28 0.85
CA THR A 89 -13.77 8.34 2.23
C THR A 89 -12.70 7.25 2.39
N SER A 90 -11.54 7.59 2.95
CA SER A 90 -10.46 6.64 3.24
C SER A 90 -10.88 5.52 4.20
N ALA A 91 -11.94 5.75 4.96
CA ALA A 91 -12.60 4.75 5.78
C ALA A 91 -13.69 4.03 4.97
N SER A 92 -13.59 2.70 4.88
CA SER A 92 -14.77 1.87 4.64
C SER A 92 -15.73 2.00 5.84
N GLY A 93 -17.04 1.83 5.64
CA GLY A 93 -17.97 1.99 6.76
C GLY A 93 -19.44 2.00 6.35
N GLU A 94 -20.30 2.33 7.31
CA GLU A 94 -21.75 2.45 7.10
C GLU A 94 -22.11 3.87 6.66
N LEU A 95 -22.81 3.98 5.53
CA LEU A 95 -23.50 5.20 5.11
C LEU A 95 -24.93 5.15 5.63
N ASN A 96 -25.34 6.11 6.44
CA ASN A 96 -26.74 6.30 6.83
C ASN A 96 -27.38 7.31 5.88
N ILE A 97 -28.33 6.84 5.08
CA ILE A 97 -29.04 7.64 4.08
C ILE A 97 -30.40 8.00 4.66
N THR A 98 -30.67 9.29 4.80
CA THR A 98 -31.97 9.84 5.18
C THR A 98 -32.58 10.54 3.97
N ILE A 99 -33.77 10.10 3.55
CA ILE A 99 -34.58 10.76 2.53
C ILE A 99 -35.70 11.48 3.27
N ARG A 100 -35.69 12.81 3.23
CA ARG A 100 -36.75 13.66 3.79
C ARG A 100 -37.66 14.12 2.65
N GLU A 101 -38.91 13.69 2.70
CA GLU A 101 -39.94 14.03 1.72
C GLU A 101 -40.52 15.43 1.99
N SER A 102 -41.21 16.00 0.99
CA SER A 102 -41.83 17.33 1.09
C SER A 102 -42.92 17.45 2.16
N ASP A 103 -43.54 16.34 2.56
CA ASP A 103 -44.52 16.26 3.65
C ASP A 103 -43.88 16.19 5.05
N GLY A 104 -42.54 16.21 5.12
CA GLY A 104 -41.77 16.11 6.35
C GLY A 104 -41.54 14.68 6.84
N SER A 105 -42.05 13.66 6.15
CA SER A 105 -41.73 12.27 6.47
C SER A 105 -40.26 11.97 6.14
N GLU A 106 -39.62 11.18 7.00
CA GLU A 106 -38.23 10.76 6.81
C GLU A 106 -38.15 9.24 6.65
N ARG A 107 -37.35 8.80 5.69
CA ARG A 107 -37.02 7.39 5.47
C ARG A 107 -35.53 7.22 5.60
N THR A 108 -35.11 6.29 6.44
CA THR A 108 -33.69 6.02 6.67
C THR A 108 -33.34 4.60 6.27
N PHE A 109 -32.23 4.42 5.56
CA PHE A 109 -31.62 3.11 5.35
C PHE A 109 -30.10 3.21 5.47
N THR A 110 -29.47 2.10 5.81
CA THR A 110 -28.00 2.02 5.94
C THR A 110 -27.44 1.22 4.78
N GLN A 111 -26.44 1.78 4.09
CA GLN A 111 -25.66 1.11 3.06
C GLN A 111 -24.21 1.04 3.52
N ALA A 112 -23.74 -0.14 3.88
CA ALA A 112 -22.33 -0.33 4.15
C ALA A 112 -21.54 -0.52 2.86
N PHE A 113 -20.27 -0.13 2.90
CA PHE A 113 -19.32 -0.45 1.85
C PHE A 113 -17.93 -0.71 2.43
N SER A 114 -17.14 -1.47 1.69
CA SER A 114 -15.70 -1.54 1.86
C SER A 114 -15.02 -1.56 0.50
N ASN A 115 -13.72 -1.28 0.41
CA ASN A 115 -13.02 -1.42 -0.86
C ASN A 115 -11.75 -2.27 -0.71
N VAL A 116 -11.54 -3.12 -1.71
CA VAL A 116 -10.20 -3.64 -2.02
C VAL A 116 -9.62 -2.66 -3.04
N PRO A 117 -8.30 -2.39 -3.07
CA PRO A 117 -7.70 -1.43 -4.01
C PRO A 117 -8.05 -1.64 -5.50
N ILE A 118 -8.53 -2.82 -5.89
CA ILE A 118 -8.92 -3.17 -7.26
C ILE A 118 -10.32 -2.67 -7.65
N MET A 119 -11.20 -2.34 -6.67
CA MET A 119 -12.60 -2.00 -6.91
C MET A 119 -12.74 -0.69 -7.69
N GLN A 120 -13.61 -0.68 -8.71
CA GLN A 120 -13.96 0.49 -9.53
C GLN A 120 -15.44 0.84 -9.33
N ARG A 121 -15.80 2.14 -9.45
CA ARG A 121 -17.22 2.52 -9.39
C ARG A 121 -17.96 2.05 -10.64
N GLU A 122 -19.26 1.84 -10.50
CA GLU A 122 -20.15 1.47 -11.61
C GLU A 122 -19.95 2.43 -12.81
N GLY A 123 -19.63 1.86 -13.98
CA GLY A 123 -19.38 2.59 -15.22
C GLY A 123 -17.94 3.11 -15.41
N GLN A 124 -17.08 3.04 -14.38
CA GLN A 124 -15.68 3.47 -14.50
C GLN A 124 -14.82 2.37 -15.14
N VAL A 125 -13.93 2.81 -16.02
CA VAL A 125 -12.92 1.95 -16.67
C VAL A 125 -11.55 2.47 -16.28
N ARG A 126 -10.72 1.59 -15.71
CA ARG A 126 -9.29 1.84 -15.50
C ARG A 126 -8.52 0.93 -16.44
N TYR A 127 -7.65 1.51 -17.27
CA TYR A 127 -6.91 0.75 -18.28
C TYR A 127 -5.44 1.14 -18.29
N PHE A 128 -4.60 0.20 -18.68
CA PHE A 128 -3.18 0.42 -18.88
C PHE A 128 -2.69 -0.45 -20.03
N VAL A 129 -2.01 0.17 -20.99
CA VAL A 129 -1.41 -0.50 -22.13
C VAL A 129 0.04 -0.02 -22.23
N SER A 130 0.99 -0.94 -22.32
CA SER A 130 2.40 -0.62 -22.48
C SER A 130 3.08 -1.55 -23.47
N SER A 131 4.12 -1.04 -24.11
CA SER A 131 4.99 -1.82 -24.96
C SER A 131 6.41 -1.24 -24.94
N GLY A 132 7.41 -2.10 -24.78
CA GLY A 132 8.79 -1.66 -24.65
C GLY A 132 9.74 -2.77 -24.25
N LYS A 133 10.98 -2.40 -23.94
CA LYS A 133 11.99 -3.34 -23.42
C LYS A 133 12.02 -3.28 -21.91
N THR A 134 12.13 -4.43 -21.26
CA THR A 134 12.34 -4.48 -19.81
C THR A 134 13.65 -3.81 -19.43
N ARG A 135 13.70 -3.31 -18.19
CA ARG A 135 14.88 -2.69 -17.62
C ARG A 135 15.14 -3.29 -16.26
N ASN A 136 16.20 -4.06 -16.16
CA ASN A 136 16.68 -4.60 -14.89
C ASN A 136 17.84 -3.76 -14.35
N SER A 137 18.06 -3.86 -13.04
CA SER A 137 19.07 -3.08 -12.31
C SER A 137 20.50 -3.60 -12.50
N THR A 138 20.67 -4.79 -13.08
CA THR A 138 21.97 -5.40 -13.35
C THR A 138 22.23 -5.42 -14.85
N ASP A 139 23.39 -4.89 -15.26
CA ASP A 139 23.77 -4.55 -16.65
C ASP A 139 23.86 -5.77 -17.59
N ASP A 140 24.00 -6.99 -17.06
CA ASP A 140 24.31 -8.18 -17.87
C ASP A 140 23.11 -9.04 -18.32
N GLY A 141 21.89 -8.71 -17.90
CA GLY A 141 20.74 -9.56 -18.29
C GLY A 141 20.00 -9.09 -19.53
N LYS A 142 19.51 -10.05 -20.32
CA LYS A 142 18.62 -9.84 -21.47
C LYS A 142 17.50 -8.86 -21.11
N GLN A 143 17.24 -7.91 -22.02
CA GLN A 143 16.17 -6.92 -21.92
C GLN A 143 15.07 -7.22 -22.95
N PRO A 144 14.27 -8.30 -22.75
CA PRO A 144 13.27 -8.70 -23.72
C PRO A 144 12.25 -7.61 -23.95
N PHE A 145 11.75 -7.58 -25.18
CA PHE A 145 10.59 -6.79 -25.51
C PHE A 145 9.34 -7.44 -24.91
N PHE A 146 8.42 -6.62 -24.42
CA PHE A 146 7.13 -7.07 -23.94
C PHE A 146 6.01 -6.10 -24.33
N ALA A 147 4.80 -6.61 -24.31
CA ALA A 147 3.57 -5.84 -24.38
C ALA A 147 2.65 -6.29 -23.22
N GLN A 148 2.02 -5.32 -22.56
CA GLN A 148 1.07 -5.57 -21.47
C GLN A 148 -0.18 -4.75 -21.70
N GLY A 149 -1.35 -5.35 -21.48
CA GLY A 149 -2.64 -4.68 -21.46
C GLY A 149 -3.44 -5.14 -20.26
N THR A 150 -3.92 -4.22 -19.43
CA THR A 150 -4.78 -4.52 -18.29
C THR A 150 -5.99 -3.60 -18.30
N MET A 151 -7.14 -4.13 -17.89
CA MET A 151 -8.40 -3.39 -17.84
C MET A 151 -9.19 -3.81 -16.60
N LEU A 152 -9.76 -2.82 -15.93
CA LEU A 152 -10.67 -2.96 -14.80
C LEU A 152 -11.95 -2.20 -15.16
N TYR A 153 -13.11 -2.81 -14.91
CA TYR A 153 -14.40 -2.22 -15.20
C TYR A 153 -15.37 -2.40 -14.04
N GLY A 154 -15.89 -1.30 -13.53
CA GLY A 154 -16.93 -1.31 -12.51
C GLY A 154 -18.29 -1.63 -13.11
N MET A 155 -18.83 -2.79 -12.76
CA MET A 155 -20.17 -3.24 -13.12
C MET A 155 -21.21 -2.79 -12.08
N PRO A 156 -22.51 -2.91 -12.40
CA PRO A 156 -23.57 -2.72 -11.41
C PRO A 156 -23.44 -3.66 -10.20
N HIS A 157 -24.10 -3.29 -9.11
CA HIS A 157 -24.13 -4.05 -7.84
C HIS A 157 -22.78 -4.14 -7.12
N ASP A 158 -21.95 -3.10 -7.21
CA ASP A 158 -20.65 -3.02 -6.56
C ASP A 158 -19.74 -4.21 -6.93
N ILE A 159 -19.81 -4.63 -8.20
CA ILE A 159 -18.97 -5.67 -8.79
C ILE A 159 -17.93 -4.98 -9.69
N THR A 160 -16.69 -5.45 -9.70
CA THR A 160 -15.65 -5.02 -10.62
C THR A 160 -15.07 -6.23 -11.32
N LEU A 161 -15.13 -6.25 -12.65
CA LEU A 161 -14.41 -7.25 -13.44
C LEU A 161 -13.08 -6.68 -13.85
N TYR A 162 -12.04 -7.51 -13.80
CA TYR A 162 -10.72 -7.10 -14.27
C TYR A 162 -9.99 -8.26 -14.92
N GLY A 163 -9.01 -7.91 -15.74
CA GLY A 163 -8.16 -8.88 -16.41
C GLY A 163 -7.04 -8.21 -17.16
N GLY A 164 -6.14 -9.04 -17.66
CA GLY A 164 -5.00 -8.55 -18.40
C GLY A 164 -4.30 -9.62 -19.19
N LEU A 165 -3.50 -9.15 -20.14
CA LEU A 165 -2.63 -9.93 -21.00
C LEU A 165 -1.22 -9.37 -20.88
N LEU A 166 -0.25 -10.26 -20.79
CA LEU A 166 1.16 -9.94 -20.85
C LEU A 166 1.83 -10.88 -21.85
N TYR A 167 2.52 -10.31 -22.82
CA TYR A 167 3.20 -11.04 -23.87
C TYR A 167 4.66 -10.59 -23.99
N ALA A 168 5.55 -11.56 -24.05
CA ALA A 168 6.93 -11.48 -24.48
C ALA A 168 7.25 -12.77 -25.27
N ASP A 169 8.31 -12.78 -26.07
CA ASP A 169 8.63 -13.92 -26.94
C ASP A 169 8.78 -15.25 -26.17
N PHE A 170 9.34 -15.16 -24.96
CA PHE A 170 9.59 -16.30 -24.06
C PHE A 170 8.52 -16.46 -22.96
N TYR A 171 7.56 -15.54 -22.83
CA TYR A 171 6.61 -15.52 -21.72
C TYR A 171 5.23 -15.00 -22.11
N GLN A 172 4.18 -15.72 -21.73
CA GLN A 172 2.79 -15.32 -21.97
C GLN A 172 1.99 -15.50 -20.68
N ALA A 173 1.19 -14.51 -20.32
CA ALA A 173 0.27 -14.62 -19.20
C ALA A 173 -1.09 -13.98 -19.48
N VAL A 174 -2.12 -14.63 -18.96
CA VAL A 174 -3.51 -14.19 -19.01
C VAL A 174 -4.05 -14.18 -17.59
N ASN A 175 -4.69 -13.08 -17.19
CA ASN A 175 -5.35 -12.94 -15.90
C ASN A 175 -6.83 -12.61 -16.09
N ALA A 176 -7.67 -13.20 -15.24
CA ALA A 176 -9.06 -12.81 -15.09
C ALA A 176 -9.43 -12.80 -13.60
N GLY A 177 -10.20 -11.79 -13.19
CA GLY A 177 -10.58 -11.59 -11.81
C GLY A 177 -11.89 -10.85 -11.61
N VAL A 178 -12.42 -10.99 -10.41
CA VAL A 178 -13.63 -10.31 -9.94
C VAL A 178 -13.41 -9.77 -8.54
N GLY A 179 -13.76 -8.51 -8.36
CA GLY A 179 -13.93 -7.86 -7.07
C GLY A 179 -15.40 -7.62 -6.79
N MET A 180 -15.83 -7.75 -5.54
CA MET A 180 -17.20 -7.42 -5.13
C MET A 180 -17.21 -6.82 -3.74
N SER A 181 -18.08 -5.83 -3.52
CA SER A 181 -18.41 -5.37 -2.17
C SER A 181 -19.51 -6.24 -1.58
N LEU A 182 -19.28 -6.76 -0.38
CA LEU A 182 -20.23 -7.55 0.41
C LEU A 182 -20.94 -6.69 1.48
N GLY A 183 -20.87 -5.37 1.35
CA GLY A 183 -21.41 -4.41 2.32
C GLY A 183 -20.83 -4.61 3.73
N ASN A 184 -21.68 -5.00 4.69
CA ASN A 184 -21.30 -5.22 6.10
C ASN A 184 -20.21 -6.27 6.29
N PHE A 185 -20.05 -7.19 5.34
CA PHE A 185 -19.04 -8.25 5.41
C PHE A 185 -17.67 -7.83 4.86
N GLY A 186 -17.53 -6.61 4.35
CA GLY A 186 -16.29 -6.13 3.72
C GLY A 186 -16.34 -6.24 2.21
N SER A 187 -15.18 -6.34 1.58
CA SER A 187 -15.03 -6.53 0.14
C SER A 187 -14.02 -7.61 -0.14
N VAL A 188 -14.30 -8.39 -1.19
CA VAL A 188 -13.47 -9.51 -1.60
C VAL A 188 -13.04 -9.33 -3.05
N SER A 189 -11.87 -9.83 -3.38
CA SER A 189 -11.41 -9.97 -4.76
C SER A 189 -10.74 -11.31 -4.95
N THR A 190 -11.00 -11.93 -6.10
CA THR A 190 -10.28 -13.13 -6.51
C THR A 190 -9.87 -13.03 -7.96
N ASP A 191 -8.65 -13.48 -8.27
CA ASP A 191 -8.18 -13.61 -9.64
C ASP A 191 -7.34 -14.85 -9.83
N ILE A 192 -7.35 -15.33 -11.07
CA ILE A 192 -6.51 -16.41 -11.56
C ILE A 192 -5.62 -15.88 -12.69
N THR A 193 -4.33 -16.20 -12.60
CA THR A 193 -3.34 -15.95 -13.64
C THR A 193 -2.85 -17.27 -14.18
N GLN A 194 -2.99 -17.50 -15.48
CA GLN A 194 -2.32 -18.57 -16.21
C GLN A 194 -1.04 -17.99 -16.83
N SER A 195 0.10 -18.65 -16.62
CA SER A 195 1.37 -18.30 -17.28
C SER A 195 1.92 -19.47 -18.09
N GLN A 196 2.62 -19.14 -19.17
CA GLN A 196 3.44 -20.06 -19.94
C GLN A 196 4.80 -19.42 -20.17
N THR A 197 5.86 -20.12 -19.78
CA THR A 197 7.26 -19.67 -19.91
C THR A 197 8.05 -20.68 -20.73
N LYS A 198 8.77 -20.18 -21.74
CA LYS A 198 9.70 -20.96 -22.55
C LYS A 198 11.11 -20.60 -22.13
N PHE A 199 11.84 -21.58 -21.60
CA PHE A 199 13.27 -21.43 -21.33
C PHE A 199 14.08 -21.92 -22.54
N ASP A 200 15.22 -21.28 -22.81
CA ASP A 200 16.05 -21.56 -23.99
C ASP A 200 16.85 -22.87 -23.85
N GLU A 201 17.06 -23.38 -22.62
CA GLU A 201 17.85 -24.59 -22.37
C GLU A 201 17.12 -25.91 -22.69
N GLU A 202 17.86 -26.86 -23.26
CA GLU A 202 17.39 -28.18 -23.73
C GLU A 202 16.69 -29.05 -22.66
N ASN A 203 16.88 -28.78 -21.36
CA ASN A 203 16.37 -29.63 -20.27
C ASN A 203 15.16 -29.07 -19.50
N GLU A 204 14.87 -27.77 -19.56
CA GLU A 204 13.78 -27.18 -18.76
C GLU A 204 12.45 -27.07 -19.52
N GLY A 205 12.53 -26.90 -20.85
CA GLY A 205 11.37 -26.89 -21.74
C GLY A 205 10.34 -25.80 -21.43
N ASN A 206 9.10 -26.06 -21.85
CA ASN A 206 7.97 -25.14 -21.67
C ASN A 206 7.30 -25.39 -20.31
N LYS A 207 7.33 -24.41 -19.41
CA LYS A 207 6.65 -24.47 -18.11
C LYS A 207 5.29 -23.79 -18.20
N GLN A 208 4.29 -24.40 -17.57
CA GLN A 208 2.95 -23.84 -17.46
C GLN A 208 2.48 -23.89 -16.02
N GLY A 209 1.90 -22.79 -15.55
CA GLY A 209 1.42 -22.73 -14.18
C GLY A 209 0.29 -21.75 -13.98
N GLN A 210 -0.31 -21.86 -12.80
CA GLN A 210 -1.43 -21.04 -12.36
C GLN A 210 -1.10 -20.38 -11.03
N SER A 211 -1.56 -19.14 -10.87
CA SER A 211 -1.58 -18.45 -9.59
C SER A 211 -2.97 -17.93 -9.29
N ILE A 212 -3.46 -18.22 -8.08
CA ILE A 212 -4.73 -17.73 -7.59
C ILE A 212 -4.44 -16.74 -6.47
N ARG A 213 -5.07 -15.56 -6.54
CA ARG A 213 -4.97 -14.51 -5.53
C ARG A 213 -6.34 -14.24 -4.94
N PHE A 214 -6.42 -14.20 -3.62
CA PHE A 214 -7.57 -13.77 -2.84
C PHE A 214 -7.19 -12.53 -2.04
N LEU A 215 -8.03 -11.50 -2.07
CA LEU A 215 -7.89 -10.29 -1.29
C LEU A 215 -9.19 -10.03 -0.54
N TYR A 216 -9.07 -9.60 0.70
CA TYR A 216 -10.18 -9.23 1.57
C TYR A 216 -9.84 -7.91 2.27
N SER A 217 -10.82 -7.02 2.35
CA SER A 217 -10.71 -5.78 3.11
C SER A 217 -12.02 -5.50 3.83
N LYS A 218 -11.93 -5.02 5.08
CA LYS A 218 -13.11 -4.65 5.87
C LYS A 218 -12.75 -3.56 6.86
N THR A 219 -13.57 -2.52 6.93
CA THR A 219 -13.57 -1.65 8.11
C THR A 219 -14.76 -1.98 9.00
N ILE A 220 -14.48 -2.11 10.30
CA ILE A 220 -15.44 -2.38 11.36
C ILE A 220 -15.73 -1.05 12.06
N SER A 221 -16.82 -0.41 11.66
CA SER A 221 -17.23 0.90 12.16
C SER A 221 -17.54 0.89 13.68
N THR A 222 -18.06 -0.22 14.22
CA THR A 222 -18.45 -0.33 15.63
C THR A 222 -17.29 -0.26 16.61
N THR A 223 -16.11 -0.72 16.21
CA THR A 223 -14.89 -0.69 17.04
C THR A 223 -13.84 0.28 16.49
N ASN A 224 -14.15 1.03 15.43
CA ASN A 224 -13.19 1.78 14.64
C ASN A 224 -11.95 0.95 14.27
N SER A 225 -12.13 -0.34 14.00
CA SER A 225 -11.05 -1.24 13.56
C SER A 225 -11.02 -1.29 12.04
N ILE A 226 -9.83 -1.18 11.46
CA ILE A 226 -9.60 -1.23 10.02
C ILE A 226 -8.79 -2.49 9.72
N ILE A 227 -9.42 -3.45 9.04
CA ILE A 227 -8.72 -4.55 8.38
C ILE A 227 -8.46 -4.10 6.95
N THR A 228 -7.32 -3.43 6.74
CA THR A 228 -7.01 -2.80 5.46
C THR A 228 -6.84 -3.84 4.35
N LEU A 229 -6.15 -4.95 4.63
CA LEU A 229 -5.91 -6.00 3.64
C LEU A 229 -5.54 -7.33 4.29
N ALA A 230 -6.31 -8.38 4.02
CA ALA A 230 -5.90 -9.77 4.17
C ALA A 230 -5.78 -10.38 2.78
N GLY A 231 -4.60 -10.88 2.43
CA GLY A 231 -4.31 -11.42 1.10
C GLY A 231 -3.71 -12.81 1.18
N TYR A 232 -4.12 -13.67 0.26
CA TYR A 232 -3.54 -14.98 0.07
C TYR A 232 -3.29 -15.23 -1.41
N ARG A 233 -2.05 -15.52 -1.79
CA ARG A 233 -1.68 -15.92 -3.15
C ARG A 233 -1.13 -17.34 -3.08
N TYR A 234 -1.57 -18.22 -3.97
CA TYR A 234 -1.03 -19.56 -4.16
C TYR A 234 -0.64 -19.73 -5.62
N SER A 235 0.55 -20.25 -5.86
CA SER A 235 1.12 -20.48 -7.19
C SER A 235 1.58 -21.93 -7.31
N THR A 236 1.23 -22.57 -8.43
CA THR A 236 1.72 -23.92 -8.76
C THR A 236 3.23 -23.92 -8.96
N LYS A 237 3.89 -25.08 -8.85
CA LYS A 237 5.35 -25.22 -8.96
C LYS A 237 5.94 -24.60 -10.23
N ASP A 238 5.26 -24.79 -11.35
CA ASP A 238 5.68 -24.32 -12.67
C ASP A 238 5.07 -22.96 -13.07
N PHE A 239 4.48 -22.23 -12.11
CA PHE A 239 4.05 -20.86 -12.31
C PHE A 239 5.23 -19.91 -12.11
N PHE A 240 5.39 -18.98 -13.05
CA PHE A 240 6.36 -17.90 -12.95
C PHE A 240 5.61 -16.58 -13.15
N SER A 241 5.85 -15.58 -12.30
CA SER A 241 5.55 -14.20 -12.70
C SER A 241 6.53 -13.77 -13.80
N PHE A 242 6.26 -12.66 -14.50
CA PHE A 242 7.18 -12.19 -15.53
C PHE A 242 8.56 -11.83 -14.98
N ASN A 243 8.62 -11.20 -13.79
CA ASN A 243 9.89 -10.93 -13.12
C ASN A 243 10.59 -12.22 -12.70
N ASP A 244 9.84 -13.19 -12.16
CA ASP A 244 10.40 -14.50 -11.80
C ASP A 244 10.91 -15.27 -13.03
N ALA A 245 10.26 -15.14 -14.19
CA ALA A 245 10.72 -15.76 -15.43
C ALA A 245 12.02 -15.12 -15.95
N LEU A 246 12.16 -13.80 -15.82
CA LEU A 246 13.41 -13.09 -16.15
C LEU A 246 14.55 -13.50 -15.21
N ASP A 247 14.26 -13.63 -13.92
CA ASP A 247 15.24 -14.04 -12.91
C ASP A 247 15.62 -15.51 -13.08
N ALA A 248 14.65 -16.39 -13.34
CA ALA A 248 14.89 -17.81 -13.60
C ALA A 248 15.69 -18.04 -14.89
N GLN A 249 15.41 -17.29 -15.97
CA GLN A 249 16.19 -17.40 -17.20
C GLN A 249 17.67 -17.02 -16.97
N ARG A 250 17.93 -16.00 -16.14
CA ARG A 250 19.29 -15.64 -15.73
C ARG A 250 19.93 -16.72 -14.87
N ALA A 251 19.18 -17.31 -13.96
CA ALA A 251 19.66 -18.38 -13.10
C ALA A 251 20.04 -19.63 -13.90
N PHE A 252 19.28 -19.96 -14.95
CA PHE A 252 19.62 -21.05 -15.86
C PHE A 252 20.84 -20.70 -16.73
N ASP A 253 20.91 -19.47 -17.27
CA ASP A 253 22.05 -19.02 -18.07
C ASP A 253 23.36 -18.95 -17.21
N ASN A 254 23.28 -18.64 -15.91
CA ASN A 254 24.42 -18.55 -14.98
C ASN A 254 24.10 -19.19 -13.60
N PRO A 255 24.23 -20.52 -13.44
CA PRO A 255 23.83 -21.24 -12.23
C PRO A 255 24.60 -20.88 -10.96
N ASP A 256 25.85 -20.44 -11.11
CA ASP A 256 26.74 -20.11 -9.98
C ASP A 256 26.43 -18.74 -9.34
N GLU A 257 25.59 -17.91 -9.97
CA GLU A 257 25.34 -16.50 -9.54
C GLU A 257 23.92 -16.21 -9.02
N SER A 258 22.97 -17.16 -9.08
CA SER A 258 21.56 -16.85 -8.80
C SER A 258 20.80 -17.91 -8.01
N ASP A 259 20.47 -17.57 -6.76
CA ASP A 259 19.51 -18.29 -5.92
C ASP A 259 18.06 -17.96 -6.35
N TYR A 260 17.58 -18.53 -7.45
CA TYR A 260 16.15 -18.42 -7.80
C TYR A 260 15.33 -19.51 -7.09
N PHE A 261 14.32 -19.08 -6.33
CA PHE A 261 13.36 -19.98 -5.67
C PHE A 261 11.95 -19.75 -6.19
N SER A 262 11.31 -20.81 -6.69
CA SER A 262 9.92 -20.74 -7.16
C SER A 262 8.98 -20.47 -5.99
N LYS A 263 8.23 -19.38 -6.08
CA LYS A 263 7.30 -18.91 -5.04
C LYS A 263 6.07 -19.82 -4.98
N LYS A 264 5.71 -20.31 -3.79
CA LYS A 264 4.57 -21.21 -3.57
C LYS A 264 3.34 -20.50 -3.05
N SER A 265 3.44 -19.88 -1.88
CA SER A 265 2.31 -19.18 -1.27
C SER A 265 2.73 -17.95 -0.52
N LYS A 266 1.93 -16.90 -0.61
CA LYS A 266 2.08 -15.66 0.15
C LYS A 266 0.83 -15.40 0.94
N PHE A 267 0.95 -15.32 2.26
CA PHE A 267 -0.08 -14.74 3.11
C PHE A 267 0.36 -13.34 3.53
N GLN A 268 -0.54 -12.36 3.49
CA GLN A 268 -0.28 -10.99 3.95
C GLN A 268 -1.46 -10.47 4.75
N LEU A 269 -1.19 -9.71 5.79
CA LEU A 269 -2.20 -9.12 6.66
C LEU A 269 -1.78 -7.72 7.08
N VAL A 270 -2.71 -6.78 7.02
CA VAL A 270 -2.63 -5.45 7.63
C VAL A 270 -3.90 -5.21 8.42
N PHE A 271 -3.74 -5.08 9.72
CA PHE A 271 -4.79 -4.95 10.71
C PHE A 271 -4.48 -3.78 11.64
N GLN A 272 -5.46 -2.94 11.88
CA GLN A 272 -5.37 -1.87 12.86
C GLN A 272 -6.67 -1.82 13.66
N GLN A 273 -6.57 -1.71 14.98
CA GLN A 273 -7.72 -1.65 15.87
C GLN A 273 -7.53 -0.55 16.91
N ASN A 274 -8.49 0.36 16.95
CA ASN A 274 -8.62 1.32 18.03
C ASN A 274 -9.32 0.65 19.22
N LEU A 275 -8.65 0.53 20.36
CA LEU A 275 -9.21 -0.12 21.55
C LEU A 275 -10.07 0.89 22.31
N MET A 276 -11.33 0.52 22.61
CA MET A 276 -12.31 1.39 23.26
C MET A 276 -12.40 2.78 22.59
N ASN A 277 -12.64 2.80 21.27
CA ASN A 277 -12.69 4.03 20.47
C ASN A 277 -11.43 4.92 20.54
N GLY A 278 -10.29 4.38 20.98
CA GLY A 278 -9.01 5.07 21.08
C GLY A 278 -8.54 5.32 22.51
N ASP A 279 -9.41 5.21 23.52
CA ASP A 279 -9.08 5.49 24.93
C ASP A 279 -7.98 4.57 25.49
N LEU A 280 -7.98 3.31 25.03
CA LEU A 280 -6.95 2.33 25.40
C LEU A 280 -5.80 2.27 24.39
N GLY A 281 -5.75 3.16 23.41
CA GLY A 281 -4.72 3.18 22.37
C GLY A 281 -5.09 2.38 21.12
N THR A 282 -4.10 2.21 20.24
CA THR A 282 -4.23 1.54 18.94
C THR A 282 -3.31 0.33 18.89
N LEU A 283 -3.86 -0.81 18.48
CA LEU A 283 -3.10 -2.00 18.13
C LEU A 283 -2.98 -2.08 16.61
N SER A 284 -1.77 -2.25 16.10
CA SER A 284 -1.53 -2.49 14.68
C SER A 284 -0.73 -3.78 14.50
N LEU A 285 -1.08 -4.56 13.48
CA LEU A 285 -0.42 -5.78 13.09
C LEU A 285 -0.28 -5.76 11.57
N SER A 286 0.94 -5.88 11.07
CA SER A 286 1.21 -5.96 9.64
C SER A 286 2.26 -7.02 9.37
N GLY A 287 2.09 -7.78 8.30
CA GLY A 287 3.14 -8.70 7.91
C GLY A 287 2.78 -9.61 6.74
N TYR A 288 3.76 -10.39 6.33
CA TYR A 288 3.59 -11.46 5.37
C TYR A 288 4.43 -12.69 5.73
N GLN A 289 4.00 -13.82 5.20
CA GLN A 289 4.76 -15.07 5.18
C GLN A 289 4.75 -15.60 3.75
N GLN A 290 5.93 -15.98 3.27
CA GLN A 290 6.16 -16.49 1.93
C GLN A 290 6.81 -17.87 2.02
N ASP A 291 6.15 -18.85 1.40
CA ASP A 291 6.66 -20.21 1.22
C ASP A 291 7.17 -20.38 -0.21
N TYR A 292 8.16 -21.25 -0.39
CA TYR A 292 8.81 -21.54 -1.67
C TYR A 292 8.71 -23.03 -1.99
N TRP A 293 8.75 -23.38 -3.28
CA TRP A 293 8.87 -24.75 -3.75
C TRP A 293 10.33 -25.22 -3.64
N ASN A 294 10.50 -26.48 -3.24
CA ASN A 294 11.81 -27.14 -3.09
C ASN A 294 12.80 -26.42 -2.15
N GLN A 295 12.32 -25.55 -1.26
CA GLN A 295 13.13 -24.95 -0.21
C GLN A 295 12.53 -25.17 1.17
N GLU A 296 13.39 -25.48 2.13
CA GLU A 296 13.01 -25.60 3.52
C GLU A 296 13.11 -24.23 4.22
N GLY A 297 12.12 -23.93 5.06
CA GLY A 297 12.02 -22.64 5.73
C GLY A 297 11.03 -21.69 5.06
N LYS A 298 10.87 -20.52 5.67
CA LYS A 298 9.88 -19.52 5.29
C LYS A 298 10.49 -18.14 5.38
N GLU A 299 10.21 -17.32 4.37
CA GLU A 299 10.46 -15.88 4.47
C GLU A 299 9.30 -15.26 5.22
N LYS A 300 9.61 -14.42 6.20
CA LYS A 300 8.60 -13.75 7.03
C LYS A 300 9.02 -12.33 7.33
N ASN A 301 8.04 -11.44 7.34
CA ASN A 301 8.16 -10.11 7.90
C ASN A 301 6.89 -9.87 8.70
N ILE A 302 7.00 -9.79 10.01
CA ILE A 302 5.86 -9.55 10.91
C ILE A 302 6.22 -8.36 11.76
N SER A 303 5.31 -7.40 11.87
CA SER A 303 5.40 -6.26 12.77
C SER A 303 4.09 -6.09 13.52
N ALA A 304 4.19 -5.98 14.85
CA ALA A 304 3.06 -5.68 15.71
C ALA A 304 3.43 -4.45 16.54
N SER A 305 2.55 -3.46 16.60
CA SER A 305 2.77 -2.26 17.38
C SER A 305 1.56 -1.91 18.23
N TYR A 306 1.80 -1.46 19.45
CA TYR A 306 0.80 -0.87 20.32
C TYR A 306 1.19 0.57 20.60
N SER A 307 0.32 1.50 20.23
CA SER A 307 0.53 2.93 20.47
C SER A 307 -0.55 3.49 21.40
N LYS A 308 -0.17 4.38 22.30
CA LYS A 308 -1.11 5.10 23.15
C LYS A 308 -0.65 6.54 23.35
N SER A 309 -1.59 7.45 23.14
CA SER A 309 -1.43 8.86 23.47
C SER A 309 -1.96 9.08 24.89
N MET A 310 -1.09 9.55 25.78
CA MET A 310 -1.46 10.03 27.12
C MET A 310 -1.43 11.56 27.12
N GLU A 311 -2.01 12.18 28.13
CA GLU A 311 -2.04 13.65 28.27
C GLU A 311 -0.63 14.29 28.19
N TYR A 312 0.39 13.59 28.69
CA TYR A 312 1.75 14.12 28.84
C TYR A 312 2.78 13.47 27.92
N PHE A 313 2.50 12.30 27.35
CA PHE A 313 3.46 11.57 26.52
C PHE A 313 2.74 10.59 25.60
N ASN A 314 3.36 10.32 24.46
CA ASN A 314 2.98 9.25 23.56
C ASN A 314 3.94 8.08 23.76
N PHE A 315 3.42 6.86 23.70
CA PHE A 315 4.21 5.64 23.78
C PHE A 315 3.86 4.73 22.62
N ILE A 316 4.88 4.12 22.00
CA ILE A 316 4.75 3.11 20.97
C ILE A 316 5.66 1.93 21.33
N LEU A 317 5.07 0.77 21.56
CA LEU A 317 5.77 -0.51 21.65
C LEU A 317 5.68 -1.19 20.29
N THR A 318 6.80 -1.60 19.71
CA THR A 318 6.83 -2.34 18.45
C THR A 318 7.60 -3.64 18.63
N TYR A 319 7.05 -4.73 18.12
CA TYR A 319 7.73 -6.00 17.91
C TYR A 319 7.87 -6.21 16.40
N SER A 320 9.05 -6.58 15.94
CA SER A 320 9.29 -6.95 14.55
C SER A 320 10.06 -8.26 14.46
N ASN A 321 9.69 -9.10 13.51
CA ASN A 321 10.33 -10.37 13.22
C ASN A 321 10.52 -10.48 11.71
N THR A 322 11.77 -10.40 11.28
CA THR A 322 12.15 -10.47 9.87
C THR A 322 13.06 -11.68 9.68
N ARG A 323 12.76 -12.48 8.66
CA ARG A 323 13.61 -13.58 8.23
C ARG A 323 13.60 -13.60 6.71
N SER A 324 14.77 -13.38 6.11
CA SER A 324 14.99 -13.63 4.70
C SER A 324 15.40 -15.09 4.48
N LEU A 325 15.07 -15.61 3.29
CA LEU A 325 15.61 -16.85 2.77
C LEU A 325 16.81 -16.47 1.88
N SER A 326 18.01 -16.56 2.43
CA SER A 326 19.29 -16.38 1.73
C SER A 326 20.30 -17.37 2.32
N TYR A 327 21.44 -17.58 1.66
CA TYR A 327 22.50 -18.49 2.11
C TYR A 327 22.93 -18.30 3.59
N HIS A 328 22.75 -17.09 4.13
CA HIS A 328 22.95 -16.76 5.55
C HIS A 328 21.63 -16.41 6.23
N SER A 329 20.67 -17.35 6.24
CA SER A 329 19.35 -17.10 6.83
C SER A 329 19.48 -16.86 8.34
N SER A 330 19.37 -15.61 8.78
CA SER A 330 19.19 -15.27 10.19
C SER A 330 17.78 -14.73 10.41
N THR A 331 17.17 -15.13 11.52
CA THR A 331 15.97 -14.46 11.99
C THR A 331 16.43 -13.27 12.81
N ASP A 332 15.98 -12.07 12.44
CA ASP A 332 16.18 -10.86 13.21
C ASP A 332 14.85 -10.51 13.88
N GLU A 333 14.83 -10.63 15.21
CA GLU A 333 13.68 -10.23 16.01
C GLU A 333 14.07 -9.04 16.86
N GLN A 334 13.21 -8.04 16.94
CA GLN A 334 13.48 -6.82 17.67
C GLN A 334 12.22 -6.38 18.41
N ILE A 335 12.40 -5.98 19.66
CA ILE A 335 11.40 -5.21 20.39
C ILE A 335 11.92 -3.80 20.58
N SER A 336 11.07 -2.81 20.36
CA SER A 336 11.40 -1.41 20.54
C SER A 336 10.30 -0.64 21.24
N ILE A 337 10.72 0.35 22.01
CA ILE A 337 9.87 1.26 22.74
C ILE A 337 10.28 2.67 22.31
N ASN A 338 9.31 3.44 21.82
CA ASN A 338 9.46 4.86 21.58
C ASN A 338 8.54 5.63 22.54
N ILE A 339 9.10 6.57 23.29
CA ILE A 339 8.38 7.50 24.14
C ILE A 339 8.63 8.90 23.60
N THR A 340 7.57 9.63 23.29
CA THR A 340 7.66 11.02 22.84
C THR A 340 6.88 11.93 23.80
N ILE A 341 7.56 12.90 24.40
CA ILE A 341 7.02 13.85 25.35
C ILE A 341 6.94 15.22 24.67
N PRO A 342 5.74 15.74 24.35
CA PRO A 342 5.61 17.12 23.90
C PRO A 342 6.03 18.06 25.03
N LEU A 343 7.09 18.84 24.80
CA LEU A 343 7.58 19.85 25.73
C LEU A 343 6.91 21.22 25.50
N SER A 344 5.83 21.26 24.73
CA SER A 344 5.09 22.48 24.34
C SER A 344 4.64 23.35 25.50
N ARG A 345 4.46 22.77 26.70
CA ARG A 345 4.17 23.51 27.94
C ARG A 345 5.36 24.35 28.44
N TRP A 346 6.59 24.00 28.06
CA TRP A 346 7.83 24.69 28.45
C TRP A 346 8.47 25.44 27.27
N TYR A 347 8.51 24.82 26.10
CA TYR A 347 9.06 25.39 24.87
C TYR A 347 8.15 25.03 23.70
N LYS A 348 7.65 26.05 22.99
CA LYS A 348 6.76 25.86 21.84
C LYS A 348 7.44 24.95 20.79
N ASN A 349 6.66 24.01 20.25
CA ASN A 349 7.07 23.11 19.17
C ASN A 349 8.30 22.24 19.46
N THR A 350 8.61 22.01 20.74
CA THR A 350 9.69 21.11 21.15
C THR A 350 9.13 19.77 21.63
N TYR A 351 9.82 18.69 21.26
CA TYR A 351 9.52 17.32 21.67
C TYR A 351 10.78 16.67 22.22
N ALA A 352 10.65 15.93 23.31
CA ALA A 352 11.69 15.01 23.76
C ALA A 352 11.30 13.59 23.35
N SER A 353 12.25 12.84 22.80
CA SER A 353 12.05 11.45 22.40
C SER A 353 13.05 10.54 23.11
N SER A 354 12.57 9.40 23.58
CA SER A 354 13.40 8.31 24.10
C SER A 354 13.07 7.05 23.32
N TYR A 355 14.10 6.40 22.79
CA TYR A 355 13.98 5.17 22.02
C TYR A 355 14.84 4.09 22.66
N PHE A 356 14.23 2.95 22.95
CA PHE A 356 14.93 1.76 23.41
C PHE A 356 14.61 0.61 22.46
N SER A 357 15.60 -0.20 22.12
CA SER A 357 15.36 -1.44 21.39
C SER A 357 16.33 -2.54 21.77
N GLN A 358 15.86 -3.77 21.68
CA GLN A 358 16.65 -4.97 21.91
C GLN A 358 16.36 -5.98 20.81
N ASP A 359 17.40 -6.55 20.22
CA ASP A 359 17.28 -7.66 19.28
C ASP A 359 17.44 -9.04 19.94
N ASN A 360 17.12 -10.10 19.20
CA ASN A 360 17.26 -11.49 19.63
C ASN A 360 18.71 -11.97 19.82
N LYS A 361 19.70 -11.18 19.43
CA LYS A 361 21.13 -11.44 19.68
C LYS A 361 21.61 -10.74 20.96
N GLY A 362 20.71 -10.04 21.68
CA GLY A 362 21.02 -9.30 22.90
C GLY A 362 21.64 -7.92 22.64
N ASN A 363 21.63 -7.43 21.40
CA ASN A 363 22.06 -6.09 21.09
C ASN A 363 21.00 -5.10 21.57
N ILE A 364 21.40 -4.18 22.43
CA ILE A 364 20.58 -3.11 22.97
C ILE A 364 21.02 -1.82 22.31
N ARG A 365 20.04 -0.99 21.94
CA ARG A 365 20.24 0.40 21.54
C ARG A 365 19.29 1.28 22.36
N SER A 366 19.84 2.28 23.02
CA SER A 366 19.09 3.29 23.76
C SER A 366 19.46 4.66 23.22
N GLN A 367 18.48 5.52 22.98
CA GLN A 367 18.68 6.86 22.45
C GLN A 367 17.74 7.82 23.17
N ALA A 368 18.24 9.02 23.47
CA ALA A 368 17.44 10.12 23.98
C ALA A 368 17.78 11.38 23.19
N GLY A 369 16.76 12.13 22.82
CA GLY A 369 16.91 13.31 21.98
C GLY A 369 15.82 14.34 22.18
N ILE A 370 16.06 15.51 21.64
CA ILE A 370 15.15 16.64 21.60
C ILE A 370 15.13 17.14 20.17
N ASN A 371 13.92 17.30 19.63
CA ASN A 371 13.70 17.83 18.30
C ASN A 371 12.56 18.85 18.32
N GLY A 372 12.50 19.72 17.32
CA GLY A 372 11.47 20.73 17.25
C GLY A 372 11.66 21.69 16.09
N THR A 373 10.87 22.76 16.10
CA THR A 373 11.01 23.88 15.17
C THR A 373 11.33 25.19 15.91
N LEU A 374 12.12 26.03 15.26
CA LEU A 374 12.54 27.35 15.70
C LEU A 374 12.14 28.40 14.66
N LEU A 375 12.39 29.67 15.01
CA LEU A 375 12.00 30.86 14.24
C LEU A 375 10.48 31.11 14.24
N GLU A 376 10.09 32.32 13.85
CA GLU A 376 8.70 32.76 13.89
C GLU A 376 7.80 31.95 12.94
N ASP A 377 8.33 31.64 11.75
CA ASP A 377 7.65 30.86 10.71
C ASP A 377 7.79 29.35 10.86
N GLN A 378 8.45 28.87 11.93
CA GLN A 378 8.72 27.44 12.18
C GLN A 378 9.49 26.75 11.04
N ASN A 379 10.24 27.54 10.28
CA ASN A 379 10.96 27.12 9.08
C ASN A 379 12.38 26.62 9.35
N LEU A 380 12.83 26.59 10.61
CA LEU A 380 14.06 25.94 11.02
C LEU A 380 13.75 24.73 11.91
N GLN A 381 13.93 23.52 11.39
CA GLN A 381 13.82 22.29 12.16
C GLN A 381 15.19 21.93 12.77
N TYR A 382 15.18 21.47 14.02
CA TYR A 382 16.36 20.94 14.68
C TYR A 382 16.09 19.55 15.25
N ASN A 383 17.12 18.70 15.25
CA ASN A 383 17.08 17.38 15.86
C ASN A 383 18.42 17.09 16.52
N ILE A 384 18.41 16.84 17.83
CA ILE A 384 19.61 16.50 18.59
C ILE A 384 19.31 15.22 19.37
N TYR A 385 20.12 14.18 19.18
CA TYR A 385 20.03 12.98 20.01
C TYR A 385 21.41 12.45 20.38
N THR A 386 21.45 11.73 21.50
CA THR A 386 22.57 10.91 21.92
C THR A 386 22.08 9.51 22.19
N GLY A 387 22.95 8.53 22.00
CA GLY A 387 22.61 7.14 22.16
C GLY A 387 23.79 6.29 22.58
N TYR A 388 23.44 5.08 22.99
CA TYR A 388 24.36 4.04 23.41
C TYR A 388 23.88 2.70 22.88
N GLY A 389 24.81 1.90 22.36
CA GLY A 389 24.58 0.50 22.07
C GLY A 389 25.64 -0.41 22.71
N ASN A 390 25.22 -1.60 23.15
CA ASN A 390 26.14 -2.62 23.67
C ASN A 390 26.82 -3.41 22.51
N HIS A 391 27.57 -4.47 22.85
CA HIS A 391 28.24 -5.36 21.88
C HIS A 391 29.07 -4.64 20.81
N GLY A 392 29.81 -3.61 21.24
CA GLY A 392 30.76 -2.90 20.38
C GLY A 392 30.19 -1.68 19.64
N ALA A 393 28.87 -1.44 19.66
CA ALA A 393 28.25 -0.26 19.04
C ALA A 393 28.68 1.07 19.70
N GLY A 394 28.78 1.10 21.03
CA GLY A 394 29.28 2.25 21.79
C GLY A 394 28.34 3.45 21.75
N ASN A 395 28.89 4.62 22.09
CA ASN A 395 28.13 5.88 22.08
C ASN A 395 27.99 6.41 20.65
N ASN A 396 26.83 6.96 20.35
CA ASN A 396 26.57 7.70 19.12
C ASN A 396 25.77 8.98 19.41
N GLY A 397 25.74 9.89 18.45
CA GLY A 397 24.93 11.09 18.56
C GLY A 397 24.82 11.80 17.23
N MET A 398 23.79 12.62 17.10
CA MET A 398 23.54 13.43 15.92
C MET A 398 22.98 14.78 16.34
N ALA A 399 23.37 15.81 15.62
CA ALA A 399 22.74 17.11 15.63
C ALA A 399 22.49 17.53 14.18
N SER A 400 21.26 17.83 13.82
CA SER A 400 20.91 18.38 12.50
C SER A 400 20.07 19.64 12.62
N LEU A 401 20.25 20.51 11.63
CA LEU A 401 19.48 21.72 11.39
C LEU A 401 19.04 21.72 9.93
N ASP A 402 17.75 21.92 9.70
CA ASP A 402 17.13 21.91 8.38
C ASP A 402 16.31 23.20 8.23
N TYR A 403 16.69 24.09 7.32
CA TYR A 403 16.05 25.39 7.09
C TYR A 403 15.31 25.41 5.75
N LEU A 404 14.00 25.63 5.80
CA LEU A 404 13.14 25.73 4.63
C LEU A 404 12.81 27.19 4.32
N GLY A 405 13.63 27.81 3.46
CA GLY A 405 13.36 29.15 2.94
C GLY A 405 12.38 29.14 1.77
N ALA A 406 11.86 30.32 1.42
CA ALA A 406 10.92 30.48 0.31
C ALA A 406 11.49 30.13 -1.07
N SER A 407 12.82 30.13 -1.22
CA SER A 407 13.50 29.93 -2.51
C SER A 407 14.66 28.93 -2.44
N ALA A 408 15.00 28.46 -1.24
CA ALA A 408 16.08 27.51 -1.03
C ALA A 408 15.81 26.72 0.25
N GLU A 409 16.20 25.46 0.24
CA GLU A 409 16.31 24.61 1.42
C GLU A 409 17.80 24.48 1.74
N SER A 410 18.16 24.48 3.01
CA SER A 410 19.54 24.27 3.43
C SER A 410 19.58 23.40 4.67
N ASN A 411 20.43 22.39 4.66
CA ASN A 411 20.57 21.48 5.78
C ASN A 411 22.03 21.36 6.23
N VAL A 412 22.25 21.22 7.52
CA VAL A 412 23.56 20.93 8.11
C VAL A 412 23.37 19.91 9.21
N GLY A 413 24.13 18.82 9.16
CA GLY A 413 24.14 17.81 10.19
C GLY A 413 25.55 17.37 10.55
N TYR A 414 25.69 16.96 11.80
CA TYR A 414 26.87 16.31 12.33
C TYR A 414 26.43 15.05 13.06
N SER A 415 27.04 13.93 12.73
CA SER A 415 26.84 12.68 13.44
C SER A 415 28.17 12.06 13.83
N TYR A 416 28.20 11.41 14.99
CA TYR A 416 29.32 10.59 15.41
C TYR A 416 28.83 9.24 15.90
N ALA A 417 29.65 8.23 15.67
CA ALA A 417 29.57 6.91 16.28
C ALA A 417 30.97 6.52 16.77
N LYS A 418 31.08 5.38 17.44
CA LYS A 418 32.34 4.90 18.04
C LYS A 418 33.55 4.98 17.09
N ASN A 419 33.35 4.63 15.80
CA ASN A 419 34.43 4.54 14.81
C ASN A 419 34.23 5.47 13.60
N SER A 420 33.25 6.38 13.63
CA SER A 420 32.96 7.25 12.49
C SER A 420 32.48 8.63 12.93
N LYS A 421 32.81 9.63 12.13
CA LYS A 421 32.28 11.00 12.24
C LYS A 421 31.91 11.45 10.84
N GLN A 422 30.74 12.05 10.70
CA GLN A 422 30.22 12.51 9.43
C GLN A 422 29.65 13.92 9.59
N ILE A 423 29.87 14.73 8.56
CA ILE A 423 29.23 16.02 8.38
C ILE A 423 28.50 15.96 7.06
N ASN A 424 27.21 16.29 7.07
CA ASN A 424 26.39 16.44 5.88
C ASN A 424 25.93 17.89 5.76
N TYR A 425 25.99 18.45 4.56
CA TYR A 425 25.45 19.77 4.25
C TYR A 425 24.88 19.75 2.83
N GLY A 426 23.82 20.53 2.60
CA GLY A 426 23.08 20.58 1.34
C GLY A 426 22.39 21.91 1.14
#